data_AF-A0A146K3A3-F1
#
_entry.id   AF-A0A146K3A3-F1
#
_cell.length_a   1.000
_cell.length_b   1.000
_cell.length_c   1.000
_cell.angle_alpha   90.00
_cell.angle_beta   90.00
_cell.angle_gamma   90.00
#
_symmetry.space_group_name_H-M   'P 1'
#
loop_
_entity.id
_entity.type
_entity.pdbx_description
1 polymer ?
#
loop_
_entity_poly.entity_id
_entity_poly.type
_entity_poly.pdbx_seq_one_letter_code
_entity_poly.pdbx_strand_id
1 'polypeptide(L)' 'SHYPISICAVGLGDGPFDKMIEFDDMEGARKFDNFQFVNFSQFEKQAQRMEAPDLVLATAMFNELPEHVRDMKKLGYL' A
#
# COMPACT_ATOMS: atom_id res chain seq x y z
N SER A 1 8.11 6.68 10.01
CA SER A 1 7.29 7.62 10.81
C SER A 1 7.68 7.58 12.30
N HIS A 2 7.28 8.58 13.08
CA HIS A 2 7.32 8.58 14.56
C HIS A 2 5.95 8.34 15.19
N TYR A 3 4.95 8.05 14.37
CA TYR A 3 3.56 7.89 14.76
C TYR A 3 3.02 6.55 14.26
N PRO A 4 2.01 5.97 14.94
CA PRO A 4 1.32 4.77 14.47
C PRO A 4 0.40 5.10 13.29
N ILE A 5 0.98 5.25 12.10
CA ILE A 5 0.28 5.63 10.87
C ILE A 5 0.73 4.76 9.70
N SER A 6 -0.26 4.15 9.03
CA SER A 6 -0.11 3.47 7.74
C SER A 6 -0.71 4.35 6.64
N ILE A 7 -0.03 4.43 5.50
CA ILE A 7 -0.46 5.22 4.34
C ILE A 7 -0.69 4.26 3.18
N CYS A 8 -1.87 4.30 2.58
CA CYS A 8 -2.16 3.59 1.33
C CYS A 8 -2.45 4.66 0.26
N ALA A 9 -1.56 4.77 -0.73
CA ALA A 9 -1.69 5.69 -1.85
C ALA A 9 -2.34 4.98 -3.03
N VAL A 10 -3.45 5.53 -3.52
CA VAL A 10 -4.20 4.95 -4.65
C VAL A 10 -3.99 5.82 -5.89
N GLY A 11 -3.36 5.26 -6.91
CA GLY A 11 -3.08 5.94 -8.18
C GLY A 11 -4.19 5.72 -9.21
N LEU A 12 -4.71 6.80 -9.78
CA LEU A 12 -5.67 6.78 -10.89
C LEU A 12 -5.05 7.43 -12.13
N GLY A 13 -5.41 6.94 -13.31
CA GLY A 13 -4.92 7.38 -14.61
C GLY A 13 -3.73 6.57 -15.14
N ASP A 14 -3.02 7.16 -16.11
CA ASP A 14 -1.97 6.48 -16.86
C ASP A 14 -0.58 6.52 -16.18
N GLY A 15 -0.46 7.21 -15.06
CA GLY A 15 0.83 7.45 -14.40
C GLY A 15 1.66 8.53 -15.14
N PRO A 16 3.01 8.50 -15.04
CA PRO A 16 3.83 7.45 -14.43
C PRO A 16 3.76 7.43 -12.90
N PHE A 17 3.92 6.23 -12.32
CA PHE A 17 3.88 6.02 -10.86
C PHE A 17 5.22 5.51 -10.31
N ASP A 18 6.32 5.67 -11.05
CA ASP A 18 7.64 5.15 -10.66
C ASP A 18 8.05 5.62 -9.25
N LYS A 19 7.80 6.89 -8.92
CA LYS A 19 8.07 7.43 -7.57
C LYS A 19 7.23 6.79 -6.47
N MET A 20 6.01 6.36 -6.78
CA MET A 20 5.16 5.71 -5.79
C MET A 20 5.66 4.28 -5.54
N ILE A 21 6.13 3.60 -6.58
CA ILE A 21 6.81 2.31 -6.47
C ILE A 21 8.11 2.46 -5.68
N GLU A 22 8.91 3.48 -5.96
CA GLU A 22 10.13 3.78 -5.18
C GLU A 22 9.83 4.01 -3.70
N PHE A 23 8.68 4.61 -3.36
CA PHE A 23 8.28 4.82 -1.97
C PHE A 23 7.71 3.57 -1.30
N ASP A 24 7.07 2.69 -2.07
CA ASP A 24 6.66 1.33 -1.67
C ASP A 24 7.92 0.54 -1.24
N ASP A 25 8.90 0.45 -2.13
CA ASP A 25 10.09 -0.39 -1.97
C ASP A 25 11.20 0.27 -1.13
N MET A 26 10.94 1.42 -0.50
CA MET A 26 11.99 2.19 0.19
C MET A 26 12.34 1.57 1.56
N GLU A 27 13.18 0.55 1.56
CA GLU A 27 13.74 -0.07 2.77
C GLU A 27 14.88 0.77 3.36
N GLY A 28 14.96 0.83 4.70
CA GLY A 28 16.11 1.36 5.44
C GLY A 28 16.20 2.89 5.60
N ALA A 29 15.51 3.69 4.78
CA ALA A 29 15.41 5.15 4.98
C ALA A 29 14.44 5.54 6.11
N ARG A 30 13.58 4.60 6.53
CA ARG A 30 12.50 4.79 7.52
C ARG A 30 12.65 3.79 8.66
N LYS A 31 12.18 4.17 9.86
CA LYS A 31 12.20 3.30 11.06
C LYS A 31 11.43 1.99 10.91
N PHE A 32 10.43 2.00 10.05
CA PHE A 32 9.62 0.87 9.61
C PHE A 32 8.94 1.28 8.31
N ASP A 33 8.53 0.30 7.52
CA ASP A 33 7.71 0.55 6.35
C ASP A 33 6.26 0.83 6.74
N ASN A 34 5.69 1.84 6.11
CA ASN A 34 4.41 2.40 6.46
C ASN A 34 3.67 3.02 5.27
N PHE A 35 4.14 2.76 4.05
CA PHE A 35 3.58 3.30 2.83
C PHE A 35 3.35 2.16 1.86
N GLN A 36 2.13 2.08 1.34
CA GLN A 36 1.75 1.13 0.32
C GLN A 36 1.22 1.88 -0.92
N PHE A 37 1.58 1.47 -2.13
CA PHE A 37 0.97 1.97 -3.37
C PHE A 37 0.05 0.95 -4.06
N VAL A 38 -1.10 1.43 -4.54
CA VAL A 38 -2.04 0.64 -5.35
C VAL A 38 -2.35 1.38 -6.66
N ASN A 39 -1.99 0.77 -7.79
CA ASN A 39 -2.37 1.28 -9.11
C ASN A 39 -3.80 0.86 -9.47
N PHE A 40 -4.77 1.73 -9.16
CA PHE A 40 -6.18 1.45 -9.37
C PHE A 40 -6.54 1.34 -10.85
N SER A 41 -5.99 2.17 -11.73
CA SER A 41 -6.33 2.12 -13.16
C SER A 41 -5.81 0.86 -13.85
N GLN A 42 -4.68 0.30 -13.39
CA GLN A 42 -4.25 -1.03 -13.82
C GLN A 42 -5.15 -2.12 -13.26
N PHE A 43 -5.53 -2.01 -11.98
CA PHE A 43 -6.45 -2.94 -11.34
C PHE A 43 -7.81 -2.98 -12.05
N GLU A 44 -8.41 -1.83 -12.36
CA GLU A 44 -9.71 -1.71 -13.03
C GLU A 44 -9.74 -2.43 -14.38
N LYS A 45 -8.64 -2.37 -15.15
CA LYS A 45 -8.49 -3.13 -16.41
C LYS A 45 -8.53 -4.65 -16.19
N GLN A 46 -8.05 -5.14 -15.05
CA GLN A 46 -8.06 -6.57 -14.69
C GLN A 46 -9.40 -6.98 -14.03
N ALA A 47 -10.02 -6.06 -13.29
CA ALA A 47 -11.25 -6.25 -12.52
C ALA A 47 -12.44 -6.67 -13.38
N GLN A 48 -12.48 -6.26 -14.67
CA GLN A 48 -13.52 -6.67 -15.62
C GLN A 48 -13.67 -8.19 -15.80
N ARG A 49 -12.68 -8.97 -15.37
CA ARG A 49 -12.65 -10.45 -15.48
C ARG A 49 -12.81 -11.16 -14.14
N MET A 50 -13.03 -10.43 -13.05
CA MET A 50 -13.07 -10.95 -11.68
C MET A 50 -14.51 -11.06 -11.17
N GLU A 51 -14.82 -12.12 -10.41
CA GLU A 51 -16.14 -12.31 -9.80
C GLU A 51 -16.43 -11.32 -8.66
N ALA A 52 -15.39 -10.88 -7.94
CA ALA A 52 -15.50 -9.99 -6.77
C ALA A 52 -14.43 -8.89 -6.77
N PRO A 53 -14.48 -7.92 -7.71
CA PRO A 53 -13.44 -6.91 -7.88
C PRO A 53 -13.23 -6.04 -6.63
N ASP A 54 -14.29 -5.69 -5.90
CA ASP A 54 -14.17 -4.88 -4.67
C ASP A 54 -13.37 -5.60 -3.58
N LEU A 55 -13.52 -6.92 -3.47
CA LEU A 55 -12.79 -7.73 -2.50
C LEU A 55 -11.31 -7.83 -2.87
N VAL A 56 -11.00 -7.97 -4.15
CA VAL A 56 -9.60 -8.01 -4.62
C VAL A 56 -8.95 -6.65 -4.43
N LEU A 57 -9.65 -5.56 -4.71
CA LEU A 57 -9.16 -4.21 -4.44
C LEU A 57 -8.91 -4.00 -2.95
N ALA A 58 -9.87 -4.35 -2.09
CA ALA A 58 -9.71 -4.22 -0.64
C ALA A 58 -8.50 -5.04 -0.16
N THR A 59 -8.36 -6.26 -0.66
CA THR A 59 -7.21 -7.13 -0.35
C THR A 59 -5.90 -6.47 -0.77
N ALA A 60 -5.84 -5.89 -1.97
CA ALA A 60 -4.69 -5.13 -2.42
C ALA A 60 -4.41 -3.96 -1.49
N MET A 61 -5.40 -3.12 -1.17
CA MET A 61 -5.23 -1.94 -0.31
C MET A 61 -4.80 -2.24 1.13
N PHE A 62 -5.12 -3.42 1.65
CA PHE A 62 -4.80 -3.82 3.02
C PHE A 62 -3.63 -4.81 3.12
N ASN A 63 -2.97 -5.14 1.99
CA ASN A 63 -1.98 -6.21 1.93
C ASN A 63 -0.82 -6.02 2.93
N GLU A 64 -0.34 -4.79 3.11
CA GLU A 64 0.80 -4.51 4.00
C GLU A 64 0.41 -4.04 5.40
N LEU A 65 -0.87 -3.71 5.62
CA LEU A 65 -1.35 -3.22 6.91
C LEU A 65 -0.99 -4.16 8.08
N PRO A 66 -1.08 -5.51 7.96
CA PRO A 66 -0.66 -6.42 9.02
C PRO A 66 0.83 -6.29 9.39
N GLU A 67 1.70 -5.98 8.43
CA GLU A 67 3.14 -5.81 8.65
C GLU A 67 3.41 -4.45 9.29
N HIS A 68 2.77 -3.39 8.80
CA HIS A 68 2.87 -2.06 9.41
C HIS A 68 2.46 -2.09 10.89
N VAL A 69 1.34 -2.72 11.23
CA VAL A 69 0.87 -2.84 12.64
C VAL A 69 1.86 -3.64 13.49
N ARG A 70 2.45 -4.70 12.93
CA ARG A 70 3.45 -5.52 13.61
C ARG A 70 4.69 -4.70 13.95
N ASP A 71 5.16 -3.89 13.02
CA ASP A 71 6.36 -3.09 13.22
C ASP A 71 6.12 -1.88 14.13
N MET A 72 4.95 -1.25 14.05
CA MET A 72 4.53 -0.24 15.04
C MET A 72 4.53 -0.78 16.46
N LYS A 73 4.06 -2.02 16.67
CA LYS A 73 4.11 -2.69 17.98
C LYS A 73 5.54 -2.96 18.44
N LYS A 74 6.42 -3.45 17.56
CA LYS A 74 7.85 -3.66 17.89
C LYS A 74 8.56 -2.36 18.28
N LEU A 75 8.16 -1.24 17.67
CA LEU A 75 8.69 0.09 17.96
C LEU A 75 8.04 0.77 19.17
N GLY A 76 7.01 0.18 19.78
CA GLY A 76 6.31 0.74 20.93
C GLY A 76 5.41 1.93 20.61
N TYR A 77 4.92 2.04 19.37
CA TYR A 77 3.97 3.08 18.97
C TYR A 77 2.50 2.69 19.23
N LEU A 78 2.24 1.41 19.53
CA LEU A 78 0.93 0.81 19.81
C LEU A 78 0.96 -0.02 21.08
#